data_AF-A0AAV2ZV25-F1
#
_entry.id   AF-A0AAV2ZV25-F1
#
_cell.length_a   1.000
_cell.length_b   1.000
_cell.length_c   1.000
_cell.angle_alpha   90.00
_cell.angle_beta   90.00
_cell.angle_gamma   90.00
#
_symmetry.space_group_name_H-M   'P 1'
#
loop_
_entity.id
_entity.type
_entity.pdbx_description
1 polymer ?
#
loop_
_entity_poly.entity_id
_entity_poly.type
_entity_poly.pdbx_seq_one_letter_code
_entity_poly.pdbx_strand_id
1 'polypeptide(L)'
;MAAGRESLSHRCIRGVGLLYLCIRGPRLYRVYRQNHGRGRAREEGEPSWESFYQPKALEKHTDSILAWVSVLWTISYYSSPLAAFYMYRKGHMSITRLVLLGQYGMTLLFLLAGVACLRGLGRWTNPQYIQFISILQSTRMDNCPENKKLLSNYNFDFRSWPVDFRSDETNSKDEKTSKTSGGVSLLKLEPRTRGAGDSLLQRVQKLPCQITSYIVAHSFGRRMLYPGSVYLLQKALMPMLLQGQARLVEEYQGKRAKLLACDGNEIDTIFVDRRNFEGGNGSKLVICCEGNAGFYEVGCVSTPLEAGYSVLGWNHPGFAGSTGVPFPQNEANAMDVVIQYAMYRLNFKMQDIIVYAWSIGGFTATWACMSYPDISALVLDASFDDLVPLALKVMPESWRGLVTRTVRKYLNLNNAEQLCRYQGPVLLIRRTNDEIITTTSPDDISSNRGNDLLLYLLQSRYPNVMTEEGRRAVKMWLSAATPEQEASILSQYGVEEDWCVSVLQSYKAENSALFPWSVGEEMSVEGRQQLALYLAQKHLRSFEATHCTPLPASAFHMPWTV
;
A
#
# COMPACT_ATOMS: atom_id res chain seq x y z
N MET A 1 22.38 -16.37 -44.86
CA MET A 1 22.44 -14.91 -45.08
C MET A 1 22.28 -14.20 -43.75
N ALA A 2 23.31 -14.28 -42.92
CA ALA A 2 23.38 -13.72 -41.58
C ALA A 2 24.41 -12.58 -41.60
N ALA A 3 23.96 -11.38 -41.96
CA ALA A 3 24.66 -10.10 -41.83
C ALA A 3 23.69 -9.03 -42.37
N GLY A 4 23.12 -8.18 -41.52
CA GLY A 4 22.22 -7.13 -42.01
C GLY A 4 21.14 -6.60 -41.06
N ARG A 5 21.10 -7.03 -39.79
CA ARG A 5 20.29 -6.39 -38.76
C ARG A 5 21.14 -5.91 -37.59
N GLU A 6 22.20 -5.16 -37.87
CA GLU A 6 22.62 -4.14 -36.92
C GLU A 6 21.51 -3.09 -36.89
N SER A 7 20.83 -2.97 -35.75
CA SER A 7 19.64 -2.14 -35.62
C SER A 7 19.96 -0.67 -35.91
N LEU A 8 19.08 -0.04 -36.68
CA LEU A 8 19.08 1.39 -37.01
C LEU A 8 19.07 2.33 -35.77
N SER A 9 18.94 1.81 -34.56
CA SER A 9 18.95 2.57 -33.30
C SER A 9 20.35 3.05 -32.88
N HIS A 10 21.43 2.36 -33.29
CA HIS A 10 22.80 2.72 -32.88
C HIS A 10 23.34 4.03 -33.50
N ARG A 11 22.70 4.59 -34.53
CA ARG A 11 23.29 5.70 -35.33
C ARG A 11 22.93 7.12 -34.85
N CYS A 12 22.02 7.31 -33.89
CA CYS A 12 21.48 8.65 -33.62
C CYS A 12 22.11 9.44 -32.47
N ILE A 13 23.04 8.90 -31.68
CA ILE A 13 23.62 9.62 -30.53
C ILE A 13 25.15 9.60 -30.62
N ARG A 14 25.73 10.62 -31.27
CA ARG A 14 27.20 10.83 -31.30
C ARG A 14 27.71 11.28 -29.92
N GLY A 15 28.96 10.93 -29.61
CA GLY A 15 29.58 10.86 -28.27
C GLY A 15 29.21 11.93 -27.24
N VAL A 16 29.09 13.21 -27.62
CA VAL A 16 28.71 14.29 -26.68
C VAL A 16 27.29 14.13 -26.14
N GLY A 17 26.33 13.72 -27.00
CA GLY A 17 24.96 13.46 -26.58
C GLY A 17 24.84 12.25 -25.64
N LEU A 18 25.67 11.23 -25.87
CA LEU A 18 25.70 10.03 -25.03
C LEU A 18 26.29 10.34 -23.65
N LEU A 19 27.37 11.13 -23.59
CA LEU A 19 27.93 11.60 -22.32
C LEU A 19 26.90 12.39 -21.50
N TYR A 20 26.17 13.30 -22.15
CA TYR A 20 25.11 14.04 -21.47
C TYR A 20 24.06 13.12 -20.85
N LEU A 21 23.64 12.08 -21.58
CA LEU A 21 22.73 11.05 -21.08
C LEU A 21 23.34 10.26 -19.92
N CYS A 22 24.64 9.95 -19.93
CA CYS A 22 25.31 9.29 -18.80
C CYS A 22 25.41 10.16 -17.54
N ILE A 23 25.62 11.47 -17.69
CA ILE A 23 25.66 12.43 -16.57
C ILE A 23 24.28 12.54 -15.89
N ARG A 24 23.22 12.70 -16.69
CA ARG A 24 21.84 12.85 -16.20
C ARG A 24 21.10 11.53 -15.98
N GLY A 25 21.67 10.42 -16.43
CA GLY A 25 21.03 9.12 -16.43
C GLY A 25 20.75 8.61 -15.01
N PRO A 26 19.74 7.73 -14.85
CA PRO A 26 19.43 7.13 -13.57
C PRO A 26 20.56 6.20 -13.10
N ARG A 27 20.59 5.92 -11.80
CA ARG A 27 21.39 4.83 -11.26
C ARG A 27 20.82 3.49 -11.73
N LEU A 28 21.70 2.63 -12.23
CA LEU A 28 21.41 1.24 -12.56
C LEU A 28 21.78 0.37 -11.36
N TYR A 29 20.86 -0.47 -10.91
CA TYR A 29 21.03 -1.34 -9.74
C TYR A 29 21.34 -2.78 -10.15
N ARG A 30 20.59 -3.33 -11.11
CA ARG A 30 20.67 -4.74 -11.49
C ARG A 30 20.42 -4.93 -12.97
N VAL A 31 21.05 -5.95 -13.53
CA VAL A 31 20.75 -6.47 -14.87
C VAL A 31 20.24 -7.90 -14.68
N TYR A 32 18.97 -8.14 -14.99
CA TYR A 32 18.34 -9.44 -14.85
C TYR A 32 18.87 -10.41 -15.91
N ARG A 33 19.09 -11.68 -15.53
CA ARG A 33 19.52 -12.73 -16.47
C ARG A 33 18.38 -13.04 -17.45
N GLN A 34 18.69 -13.14 -18.74
CA GLN A 34 17.74 -13.73 -19.70
C GLN A 34 17.69 -15.24 -19.47
N ASN A 35 16.59 -15.74 -18.92
CA ASN A 35 16.34 -17.18 -18.85
C ASN A 35 16.15 -17.74 -20.27
N HIS A 36 17.24 -18.19 -20.88
CA HIS A 36 17.16 -19.10 -22.02
C HIS A 36 16.81 -20.50 -21.51
N GLY A 37 15.52 -20.85 -21.57
CA GLY A 37 15.04 -22.23 -21.70
C GLY A 37 15.20 -23.20 -20.52
N ARG A 38 14.05 -23.74 -20.07
CA ARG A 38 13.82 -25.05 -19.42
C ARG A 38 14.83 -25.57 -18.38
N GLY A 39 14.36 -25.66 -17.14
CA GLY A 39 14.42 -26.92 -16.39
C GLY A 39 15.79 -27.38 -15.90
N ARG A 40 16.49 -26.56 -15.11
CA ARG A 40 17.38 -27.12 -14.08
C ARG A 40 16.85 -26.73 -12.71
N ALA A 41 16.51 -27.75 -11.93
CA ALA A 41 16.24 -27.63 -10.51
C ALA A 41 17.35 -26.83 -9.85
N ARG A 42 16.94 -25.86 -9.04
CA ARG A 42 17.81 -24.96 -8.30
C ARG A 42 18.41 -25.77 -7.15
N GLU A 43 19.73 -25.86 -7.08
CA GLU A 43 20.38 -26.18 -5.81
C GLU A 43 20.09 -25.03 -4.85
N GLU A 44 19.53 -25.36 -3.70
CA GLU A 44 19.25 -24.44 -2.61
C GLU A 44 20.58 -23.90 -2.06
N GLY A 45 20.69 -22.57 -1.98
CA GLY A 45 21.78 -21.92 -1.26
C GLY A 45 22.70 -21.05 -2.13
N GLU A 46 22.24 -19.83 -2.44
CA GLU A 46 22.97 -18.55 -2.37
C GLU A 46 22.45 -17.55 -3.42
N PRO A 47 22.17 -16.29 -3.04
CA PRO A 47 21.92 -15.23 -4.00
C PRO A 47 23.22 -14.93 -4.75
N SER A 48 23.33 -15.28 -6.04
CA SER A 48 24.54 -14.96 -6.79
C SER A 48 24.66 -13.43 -6.92
N TRP A 49 25.64 -12.84 -6.24
CA TRP A 49 25.97 -11.41 -6.32
C TRP A 49 26.34 -10.93 -7.73
N GLU A 50 26.54 -11.86 -8.67
CA GLU A 50 26.94 -11.64 -10.06
C GLU A 50 25.90 -10.88 -10.93
N SER A 51 24.62 -10.82 -10.52
CA SER A 51 23.57 -10.13 -11.28
C SER A 51 23.46 -8.63 -10.98
N PHE A 52 24.07 -8.14 -9.90
CA PHE A 52 24.09 -6.72 -9.58
C PHE A 52 24.97 -5.95 -10.58
N TYR A 53 24.53 -4.75 -10.96
CA TYR A 53 25.33 -3.89 -11.82
C TYR A 53 26.65 -3.55 -11.11
N GLN A 54 27.77 -3.74 -11.81
CA GLN A 54 29.11 -3.47 -11.28
C GLN A 54 29.58 -2.10 -11.78
N PRO A 55 29.43 -1.03 -10.97
CA PRO A 55 29.94 0.28 -11.34
C PRO A 55 31.47 0.25 -11.36
N LYS A 56 32.07 0.96 -12.32
CA LYS A 56 33.52 1.17 -12.32
C LYS A 56 33.95 2.03 -11.14
N ALA A 57 35.24 2.00 -10.80
CA ALA A 57 35.79 2.72 -9.65
C ALA A 57 35.35 4.20 -9.60
N LEU A 58 35.39 4.91 -10.73
CA LEU A 58 34.99 6.32 -10.77
C LEU A 58 33.51 6.53 -10.40
N GLU A 59 32.60 5.75 -10.99
CA GLU A 59 31.17 5.78 -10.66
C GLU A 59 30.94 5.41 -9.19
N LYS A 60 31.57 4.33 -8.70
CA LYS A 60 31.43 3.85 -7.32
C LYS A 60 31.79 4.94 -6.30
N HIS A 61 32.94 5.60 -6.44
CA HIS A 61 33.37 6.64 -5.50
C HIS A 61 32.46 7.88 -5.56
N THR A 62 32.08 8.33 -6.76
CA THR A 62 31.18 9.48 -6.92
C THR A 62 29.78 9.20 -6.37
N ASP A 63 29.23 7.99 -6.55
CA ASP A 63 27.95 7.59 -5.98
C ASP A 63 28.01 7.52 -4.45
N SER A 64 29.13 7.06 -3.85
CA SER A 64 29.32 7.10 -2.40
C SER A 64 29.28 8.54 -1.86
N ILE A 65 29.95 9.49 -2.52
CA ILE A 65 29.93 10.91 -2.14
C ILE A 65 28.49 11.46 -2.21
N LEU A 66 27.80 11.25 -3.34
CA LEU A 66 26.42 11.70 -3.51
C LEU A 66 25.46 11.05 -2.51
N ALA A 67 25.69 9.78 -2.16
CA ALA A 67 24.91 9.09 -1.15
C ALA A 67 25.07 9.73 0.23
N TRP A 68 26.28 10.10 0.63
CA TRP A 68 26.55 10.82 1.89
C TRP A 68 25.92 12.21 1.91
N VAL A 69 26.08 12.96 0.82
CA VAL A 69 25.46 14.29 0.67
C VAL A 69 23.95 14.20 0.80
N SER A 70 23.33 13.18 0.21
CA SER A 70 21.90 12.94 0.36
C SER A 70 21.48 12.62 1.80
N VAL A 71 22.26 11.83 2.55
CA VAL A 71 21.98 11.58 3.98
C VAL A 71 22.08 12.87 4.78
N LEU A 72 23.16 13.64 4.59
CA LEU A 72 23.37 14.91 5.26
C LEU A 72 22.25 15.90 4.95
N TRP A 73 21.84 16.01 3.69
CA TRP A 73 20.70 16.85 3.27
C TRP A 73 19.42 16.46 4.02
N THR A 74 19.13 15.16 4.13
CA THR A 74 17.96 14.68 4.85
C THR A 74 18.03 14.98 6.35
N ILE A 75 19.20 14.77 6.98
CA ILE A 75 19.41 15.11 8.40
C ILE A 75 19.24 16.62 8.61
N SER A 76 19.82 17.43 7.72
CA SER A 76 19.67 18.90 7.74
C SER A 76 18.21 19.30 7.55
N TYR A 77 17.46 18.66 6.65
CA TYR A 77 16.03 18.93 6.46
C TYR A 77 15.24 18.67 7.73
N TYR A 78 15.43 17.52 8.38
CA TYR A 78 14.71 17.19 9.62
C TYR A 78 15.15 18.01 10.83
N SER A 79 16.43 18.41 10.91
CA SER A 79 16.95 19.28 11.96
C SER A 79 16.73 20.77 11.69
N SER A 80 16.31 21.15 10.48
CA SER A 80 16.20 22.55 10.06
C SER A 80 15.33 23.44 10.95
N PRO A 81 14.18 22.99 11.51
CA PRO A 81 13.39 23.86 12.39
C PRO A 81 14.14 24.17 13.70
N LEU A 82 14.84 23.18 14.26
CA LEU A 82 15.65 23.34 15.46
C LEU A 82 16.87 24.21 15.18
N ALA A 83 17.54 23.97 14.04
CA ALA A 83 18.68 24.76 13.59
C ALA A 83 18.28 26.23 13.33
N ALA A 84 17.14 26.46 12.69
CA ALA A 84 16.62 27.81 12.44
C ALA A 84 16.29 28.54 13.75
N PHE A 85 15.64 27.86 14.71
CA PHE A 85 15.37 28.42 16.04
C PHE A 85 16.67 28.75 16.79
N TYR A 86 17.66 27.86 16.73
CA TYR A 86 18.98 28.09 17.31
C TYR A 86 19.69 29.30 16.68
N MET A 87 19.72 29.37 15.35
CA MET A 87 20.33 30.48 14.60
C MET A 87 19.65 31.82 14.88
N TYR A 88 18.32 31.82 15.00
CA TYR A 88 17.53 32.99 15.40
C TYR A 88 17.90 33.46 16.81
N ARG A 89 17.86 32.54 17.80
CA ARG A 89 18.16 32.85 19.20
C ARG A 89 19.59 33.38 19.40
N LYS A 90 20.55 32.91 18.61
CA LYS A 90 21.96 33.31 18.67
C LYS A 90 22.29 34.52 17.78
N GLY A 91 21.32 35.10 17.08
CA GLY A 91 21.53 36.27 16.22
C GLY A 91 22.45 35.99 15.02
N HIS A 92 22.48 34.75 14.51
CA HIS A 92 23.28 34.40 13.33
C HIS A 92 22.64 34.88 12.00
N MET A 93 21.44 35.47 12.04
CA MET A 93 20.69 35.96 10.88
C MET A 93 21.14 37.34 10.37
N SER A 94 22.40 37.74 10.55
CA SER A 94 22.92 38.99 9.99
C SER A 94 23.24 38.85 8.50
N ILE A 95 23.02 39.92 7.71
CA ILE A 95 23.21 39.93 6.25
C ILE A 95 24.60 39.43 5.87
N THR A 96 25.66 39.86 6.57
CA THR A 96 27.04 39.45 6.30
C THR A 96 27.26 37.93 6.45
N ARG A 97 26.63 37.31 7.45
CA ARG A 97 26.74 35.86 7.70
C ARG A 97 25.93 35.05 6.69
N LEU A 98 24.78 35.59 6.25
CA LEU A 98 23.98 34.98 5.19
C LEU A 98 24.71 34.99 3.83
N VAL A 99 25.42 36.07 3.51
CA VAL A 99 26.26 36.13 2.29
C VAL A 99 27.35 35.05 2.32
N LEU A 100 28.03 34.89 3.46
CA LEU A 100 29.06 33.86 3.63
C LEU A 100 28.50 32.43 3.50
N LEU A 101 27.33 32.16 4.10
CA LEU A 101 26.61 30.89 3.92
C LEU A 101 26.24 30.64 2.46
N GLY A 102 25.80 31.68 1.75
CA GLY A 102 25.52 31.63 0.32
C GLY A 102 26.77 31.25 -0.51
N GLN A 103 27.93 31.83 -0.20
CA GLN A 103 29.19 31.49 -0.86
C GLN A 103 29.58 30.01 -0.63
N TYR A 104 29.48 29.52 0.60
CA TYR A 104 29.71 28.09 0.88
C TYR A 104 28.73 27.19 0.14
N GLY A 105 27.45 27.57 0.09
CA GLY A 105 26.42 26.86 -0.68
C GLY A 105 26.74 26.77 -2.17
N MET A 106 27.16 27.89 -2.78
CA MET A 106 27.54 27.93 -4.20
C MET A 106 28.79 27.09 -4.50
N THR A 107 29.81 27.16 -3.66
CA THR A 107 31.02 26.33 -3.79
C THR A 107 30.67 24.84 -3.68
N LEU A 108 29.82 24.47 -2.72
CA LEU A 108 29.34 23.09 -2.58
C LEU A 108 28.58 22.63 -3.82
N LEU A 109 27.67 23.47 -4.36
CA LEU A 109 26.93 23.14 -5.60
C LEU A 109 27.87 22.93 -6.79
N PHE A 110 28.91 23.75 -6.94
CA PHE A 110 29.91 23.59 -8.00
C PHE A 110 30.69 22.27 -7.85
N LEU A 111 31.10 21.92 -6.64
CA LEU A 111 31.75 20.64 -6.36
C LEU A 111 30.84 19.45 -6.69
N LEU A 112 29.57 19.52 -6.29
CA LEU A 112 28.58 18.47 -6.59
C LEU A 112 28.33 18.33 -8.10
N ALA A 113 28.32 19.44 -8.85
CA ALA A 113 28.25 19.41 -10.31
C ALA A 113 29.47 18.70 -10.91
N GLY A 114 30.68 18.99 -10.41
CA GLY A 114 31.90 18.27 -10.78
C GLY A 114 31.82 16.76 -10.51
N VAL A 115 31.33 16.37 -9.33
CA VAL A 115 31.11 14.96 -8.95
C VAL A 115 30.11 14.28 -9.90
N ALA A 116 29.03 14.96 -10.28
CA ALA A 116 28.04 14.44 -11.23
C ALA A 116 28.64 14.23 -12.63
N CYS A 117 29.51 15.13 -13.09
CA CYS A 117 30.24 14.97 -14.35
C CYS A 117 31.20 13.77 -14.31
N LEU A 118 31.97 13.61 -13.22
CA LEU A 118 32.85 12.45 -13.02
C LEU A 118 32.06 11.13 -13.00
N ARG A 119 30.91 11.10 -12.35
CA ARG A 119 30.00 9.96 -12.39
C ARG A 119 29.57 9.62 -13.81
N GLY A 120 29.19 10.64 -14.59
CA GLY A 120 28.81 10.49 -15.99
C GLY A 120 29.93 9.93 -16.87
N LEU A 121 31.17 10.36 -16.65
CA LEU A 121 32.35 9.78 -17.31
C LEU A 121 32.54 8.30 -16.93
N GLY A 122 32.39 7.96 -15.64
CA GLY A 122 32.45 6.57 -15.16
C GLY A 122 31.46 5.67 -15.90
N ARG A 123 30.21 6.13 -16.02
CA ARG A 123 29.13 5.47 -16.74
C ARG A 123 29.37 5.38 -18.25
N TRP A 124 29.89 6.43 -18.87
CA TRP A 124 30.20 6.43 -20.31
C TRP A 124 31.23 5.35 -20.65
N THR A 125 32.20 5.09 -19.79
CA THR A 125 33.16 4.01 -20.05
C THR A 125 32.60 2.60 -19.80
N ASN A 126 31.39 2.46 -19.21
CA ASN A 126 30.80 1.16 -18.91
C ASN A 126 29.87 0.70 -20.05
N PRO A 127 30.19 -0.39 -20.77
CA PRO A 127 29.37 -0.85 -21.90
C PRO A 127 27.96 -1.30 -21.48
N GLN A 128 27.80 -1.90 -20.29
CA GLN A 128 26.49 -2.32 -19.78
C GLN A 128 25.58 -1.11 -19.54
N TYR A 129 26.14 -0.02 -19.00
CA TYR A 129 25.40 1.22 -18.77
C TYR A 129 25.04 1.92 -20.08
N ILE A 130 25.96 1.94 -21.06
CA ILE A 130 25.66 2.49 -22.41
C ILE A 130 24.49 1.75 -23.05
N GLN A 131 24.50 0.41 -23.02
CA GLN A 131 23.40 -0.38 -23.58
C GLN A 131 22.07 -0.05 -22.87
N PHE A 132 22.09 -0.02 -21.54
CA PHE A 132 20.94 0.35 -20.73
C PHE A 132 20.38 1.75 -21.08
N ILE A 133 21.23 2.78 -21.09
CA ILE A 133 20.78 4.17 -21.31
C ILE A 133 20.25 4.37 -22.73
N SER A 134 20.82 3.66 -23.72
CA SER A 134 20.31 3.64 -25.09
C SER A 134 18.93 2.98 -25.19
N ILE A 135 18.71 1.86 -24.49
CA ILE A 135 17.38 1.20 -24.42
C ILE A 135 16.39 2.14 -23.73
N LEU A 136 16.75 2.71 -22.57
CA LEU A 136 15.87 3.64 -21.85
C LEU A 136 15.49 4.85 -22.71
N GLN A 137 16.43 5.43 -23.44
CA GLN A 137 16.16 6.55 -24.34
C GLN A 137 15.24 6.11 -25.49
N SER A 138 15.46 4.92 -26.05
CA SER A 138 14.60 4.36 -27.09
C SER A 138 13.16 4.15 -26.59
N THR A 139 12.99 3.59 -25.39
CA THR A 139 11.67 3.40 -24.76
C THR A 139 10.97 4.72 -24.44
N ARG A 140 11.71 5.79 -24.12
CA ARG A 140 11.14 7.13 -23.90
C ARG A 140 10.63 7.77 -25.18
N MET A 141 11.29 7.51 -26.31
CA MET A 141 10.87 8.00 -27.62
C MET A 141 9.68 7.18 -28.15
N ASP A 142 9.72 5.86 -27.94
CA ASP A 142 8.68 4.93 -28.37
C ASP A 142 8.50 3.81 -27.32
N ASN A 143 7.43 3.88 -26.55
CA ASN A 143 7.11 2.93 -25.48
C ASN A 143 6.35 1.70 -26.02
N CYS A 144 6.89 1.06 -27.05
CA CYS A 144 6.34 -0.16 -27.61
C CYS A 144 6.63 -1.39 -26.72
N PRO A 145 5.82 -2.46 -26.81
CA PRO A 145 6.00 -3.68 -26.00
C PRO A 145 7.40 -4.31 -26.11
N GLU A 146 8.03 -4.24 -27.28
CA GLU A 146 9.36 -4.77 -27.55
C GLU A 146 10.43 -4.00 -26.76
N ASN A 147 10.41 -2.67 -26.85
CA ASN A 147 11.31 -1.81 -26.08
C ASN A 147 11.09 -1.99 -24.58
N LYS A 148 9.83 -2.17 -24.17
CA LYS A 148 9.50 -2.41 -22.76
C LYS A 148 10.07 -3.74 -22.25
N LYS A 149 9.97 -4.80 -23.06
CA LYS A 149 10.55 -6.11 -22.75
C LYS A 149 12.08 -6.07 -22.65
N LEU A 150 12.74 -5.21 -23.42
CA LEU A 150 14.17 -4.99 -23.28
C LEU A 150 14.49 -4.23 -22.00
N LEU A 151 13.73 -3.17 -21.70
CA LEU A 151 13.90 -2.35 -20.50
C LEU A 151 13.62 -3.14 -19.20
N SER A 152 12.70 -4.10 -19.23
CA SER A 152 12.38 -4.94 -18.06
C SER A 152 13.54 -5.84 -17.62
N ASN A 153 14.60 -5.97 -18.43
CA ASN A 153 15.83 -6.65 -18.02
C ASN A 153 16.72 -5.80 -17.11
N TYR A 154 16.35 -4.56 -16.82
CA TYR A 154 17.13 -3.63 -16.01
C TYR A 154 16.33 -3.13 -14.81
N ASN A 155 16.97 -3.07 -13.65
CA ASN A 155 16.46 -2.40 -12.47
C ASN A 155 17.24 -1.10 -12.24
N PHE A 156 16.55 0.03 -12.19
CA PHE A 156 17.14 1.36 -12.11
C PHE A 156 16.21 2.33 -11.36
N ASP A 157 16.67 3.57 -11.12
CA ASP A 157 15.86 4.59 -10.43
C ASP A 157 14.46 4.73 -11.05
N PHE A 158 13.44 4.46 -10.24
CA PHE A 158 12.05 4.43 -10.70
C PHE A 158 11.59 5.75 -11.30
N ARG A 159 12.10 6.90 -10.83
CA ARG A 159 11.82 8.22 -11.42
C ARG A 159 12.07 8.28 -12.93
N SER A 160 13.01 7.49 -13.43
CA SER A 160 13.34 7.47 -14.86
C SER A 160 12.52 6.47 -15.67
N TRP A 161 11.78 5.58 -15.01
CA TRP A 161 10.95 4.56 -15.64
C TRP A 161 9.77 5.21 -16.41
N PRO A 162 9.55 4.88 -17.69
CA PRO A 162 8.43 5.43 -18.46
C PRO A 162 7.07 5.03 -17.88
N VAL A 163 6.09 5.93 -17.93
CA VAL A 163 4.71 5.62 -17.48
C VAL A 163 4.11 4.55 -18.38
N ASP A 164 3.54 3.52 -17.76
CA ASP A 164 2.96 2.35 -18.43
C ASP A 164 1.45 2.46 -18.61
N PHE A 165 0.78 3.14 -17.69
CA PHE A 165 -0.66 3.35 -17.70
C PHE A 165 -1.00 4.62 -16.93
N ARG A 166 -1.98 5.36 -17.41
CA ARG A 166 -2.45 6.59 -16.79
C ARG A 166 -3.94 6.51 -16.48
N SER A 167 -4.35 7.11 -15.37
CA SER A 167 -5.77 7.14 -14.97
C SER A 167 -6.67 7.94 -15.94
N ASP A 168 -6.11 8.73 -16.85
CA ASP A 168 -6.86 9.49 -17.86
C ASP A 168 -7.10 8.71 -19.17
N GLU A 169 -6.39 7.61 -19.41
CA GLU A 169 -6.59 6.75 -20.60
C GLU A 169 -8.01 6.16 -20.66
N THR A 170 -8.66 5.97 -19.51
CA THR A 170 -9.98 5.33 -19.35
C THR A 170 -11.14 6.32 -19.47
N ASN A 171 -10.93 7.60 -19.12
CA ASN A 171 -11.97 8.65 -19.11
C ASN A 171 -12.49 9.02 -20.50
N SER A 172 -11.83 8.58 -21.57
CA SER A 172 -12.26 8.82 -22.95
C SER A 172 -13.40 7.88 -23.43
N LYS A 173 -13.75 6.85 -22.65
CA LYS A 173 -14.78 5.86 -23.03
C LYS A 173 -16.02 5.83 -22.13
N ASP A 174 -15.93 6.30 -20.88
CA ASP A 174 -17.06 6.33 -19.94
C ASP A 174 -17.37 7.76 -19.47
N GLU A 175 -18.13 8.51 -20.27
CA GLU A 175 -18.76 9.77 -19.84
C GLU A 175 -19.85 9.49 -18.80
N LYS A 176 -19.49 9.45 -17.51
CA LYS A 176 -20.44 9.73 -16.40
C LYS A 176 -19.85 10.01 -15.00
N THR A 177 -18.55 10.26 -14.89
CA THR A 177 -17.95 10.68 -13.61
C THR A 177 -17.04 11.88 -13.83
N SER A 178 -17.58 13.09 -13.72
CA SER A 178 -16.78 14.32 -13.73
C SER A 178 -15.91 14.35 -12.47
N LYS A 179 -14.69 13.79 -12.55
CA LYS A 179 -13.67 13.98 -11.52
C LYS A 179 -13.19 15.43 -11.62
N THR A 180 -13.64 16.27 -10.69
CA THR A 180 -13.02 17.59 -10.46
C THR A 180 -11.56 17.37 -10.03
N SER A 181 -10.72 18.40 -10.15
CA SER A 181 -9.28 18.40 -9.84
C SER A 181 -8.88 18.00 -8.40
N GLY A 182 -9.82 17.50 -7.58
CA GLY A 182 -9.65 17.12 -6.18
C GLY A 182 -9.45 15.63 -5.89
N GLY A 183 -9.33 14.76 -6.91
CA GLY A 183 -9.12 13.32 -6.73
C GLY A 183 -10.42 12.50 -6.63
N VAL A 184 -10.29 11.20 -6.33
CA VAL A 184 -11.45 10.30 -6.18
C VAL A 184 -12.25 10.61 -4.91
N SER A 185 -13.54 10.26 -4.88
CA SER A 185 -14.39 10.55 -3.72
C SER A 185 -13.97 9.69 -2.52
N LEU A 186 -13.61 10.34 -1.42
CA LEU A 186 -13.52 9.69 -0.11
C LEU A 186 -14.89 9.66 0.57
N LEU A 187 -15.11 8.64 1.40
CA LEU A 187 -16.22 8.63 2.32
C LEU A 187 -16.02 9.73 3.37
N LYS A 188 -16.63 10.88 3.15
CA LYS A 188 -16.70 11.95 4.14
C LYS A 188 -17.74 11.58 5.18
N LEU A 189 -17.40 11.66 6.46
CA LEU A 189 -18.42 11.71 7.51
C LEU A 189 -19.36 12.88 7.18
N GLU A 190 -20.67 12.62 7.22
CA GLU A 190 -21.65 13.70 7.14
C GLU A 190 -21.28 14.76 8.18
N PRO A 191 -21.18 16.04 7.80
CA PRO A 191 -20.96 17.08 8.79
C PRO A 191 -22.16 17.04 9.74
N ARG A 192 -21.95 16.56 10.98
CA ARG A 192 -22.92 16.70 12.07
C ARG A 192 -23.49 18.10 11.97
N THR A 193 -24.82 18.16 11.80
CA THR A 193 -25.62 19.36 11.59
C THR A 193 -25.00 20.53 12.34
N ARG A 194 -24.40 21.46 11.58
CA ARG A 194 -23.92 22.73 12.13
C ARG A 194 -25.12 23.40 12.77
N GLY A 195 -25.15 23.45 14.10
CA GLY A 195 -26.05 24.36 14.79
C GLY A 195 -25.84 25.76 14.21
N ALA A 196 -26.95 26.40 13.82
CA ALA A 196 -26.96 27.77 13.35
C ALA A 196 -26.45 28.69 14.47
N GLY A 197 -25.13 28.94 14.51
CA GLY A 197 -24.52 29.73 15.57
C GLY A 197 -23.00 29.70 15.70
N ASP A 198 -22.24 29.26 14.69
CA ASP A 198 -20.77 29.37 14.72
C ASP A 198 -20.37 30.85 14.56
N SER A 199 -20.30 31.58 15.68
CA SER A 199 -19.90 32.99 15.70
C SER A 199 -18.44 33.14 15.21
N LEU A 200 -18.15 34.24 14.53
CA LEU A 200 -16.83 34.55 13.97
C LEU A 200 -15.72 34.48 15.05
N LEU A 201 -16.07 34.78 16.30
CA LEU A 201 -15.21 34.72 17.48
C LEU A 201 -14.80 33.28 17.85
N GLN A 202 -15.72 32.32 17.76
CA GLN A 202 -15.41 30.90 17.96
C GLN A 202 -14.53 30.34 16.84
N ARG A 203 -14.66 30.88 15.62
CA ARG A 203 -13.79 30.51 14.48
C ARG A 203 -12.35 30.97 14.70
N VAL A 204 -12.17 32.17 15.26
CA VAL A 204 -10.84 32.72 15.61
C VAL A 204 -10.22 31.97 16.79
N GLN A 205 -10.99 31.66 17.84
CA GLN A 205 -10.49 30.86 18.98
C GLN A 205 -10.04 29.44 18.57
N LYS A 206 -10.67 28.85 17.54
CA LYS A 206 -10.31 27.52 17.03
C LYS A 206 -9.12 27.55 16.05
N LEU A 207 -8.63 28.71 15.60
CA LEU A 207 -7.53 28.83 14.62
C LEU A 207 -6.20 28.24 15.11
N PRO A 208 -5.71 28.52 16.34
CA PRO A 208 -4.45 27.95 16.82
C PRO A 208 -4.46 26.43 16.77
N CYS A 209 -5.52 25.80 17.27
CA CYS A 209 -5.69 24.34 17.20
C CYS A 209 -5.79 23.81 15.77
N GLN A 210 -6.38 24.56 14.83
CA GLN A 210 -6.41 24.19 13.41
C GLN A 210 -5.02 24.18 12.78
N ILE A 211 -4.23 25.22 13.04
CA ILE A 211 -2.86 25.36 12.56
C ILE A 211 -1.99 24.27 13.16
N THR A 212 -2.06 24.06 14.48
CA THR A 212 -1.33 22.99 15.16
C THR A 212 -1.70 21.62 14.60
N SER A 213 -2.99 21.32 14.44
CA SER A 213 -3.43 20.03 13.85
C SER A 213 -2.89 19.85 12.42
N TYR A 214 -2.89 20.91 11.61
CA TYR A 214 -2.33 20.88 10.27
C TYR A 214 -0.82 20.59 10.29
N ILE A 215 -0.07 21.31 11.12
CA ILE A 215 1.37 21.12 11.27
C ILE A 215 1.66 19.68 11.72
N VAL A 216 0.95 19.18 12.73
CA VAL A 216 1.08 17.81 13.24
C VAL A 216 0.86 16.80 12.11
N ALA A 217 -0.27 16.89 11.40
CA ALA A 217 -0.60 15.96 10.32
C ALA A 217 0.44 15.98 9.19
N HIS A 218 0.84 17.18 8.74
CA HIS A 218 1.76 17.34 7.61
C HIS A 218 3.25 17.19 7.98
N SER A 219 3.57 16.97 9.26
CA SER A 219 4.94 16.74 9.73
C SER A 219 5.13 15.35 10.32
N PHE A 220 5.04 15.20 11.65
CA PHE A 220 5.35 13.94 12.32
C PHE A 220 4.17 12.96 12.30
N GLY A 221 2.92 13.42 12.35
CA GLY A 221 1.73 12.58 12.47
C GLY A 221 1.61 11.58 11.32
N ARG A 222 1.67 12.06 10.06
CA ARG A 222 1.68 11.18 8.89
C ARG A 222 2.88 10.25 8.85
N ARG A 223 4.06 10.71 9.28
CA ARG A 223 5.30 9.90 9.27
C ARG A 223 5.28 8.79 10.33
N MET A 224 4.61 9.00 11.46
CA MET A 224 4.35 7.96 12.44
C MET A 224 3.30 6.98 11.95
N LEU A 225 2.28 7.48 11.23
CA LEU A 225 1.23 6.63 10.67
C LEU A 225 1.73 5.74 9.53
N TYR A 226 2.64 6.27 8.69
CA TYR A 226 3.27 5.58 7.56
C TYR A 226 4.80 5.72 7.61
N PRO A 227 5.49 5.05 8.54
CA PRO A 227 6.94 5.11 8.67
C PRO A 227 7.67 4.65 7.41
N GLY A 228 7.08 3.75 6.60
CA GLY A 228 7.63 3.35 5.31
C GLY A 228 7.81 4.51 4.32
N SER A 229 7.14 5.65 4.51
CA SER A 229 7.34 6.87 3.70
C SER A 229 8.56 7.71 4.14
N VAL A 230 9.25 7.34 5.22
CA VAL A 230 10.42 8.09 5.73
C VAL A 230 11.68 7.70 4.97
N TYR A 231 12.31 8.68 4.32
CA TYR A 231 13.46 8.46 3.43
C TYR A 231 14.61 7.67 4.06
N LEU A 232 14.97 7.96 5.32
CA LEU A 232 16.08 7.27 5.99
C LEU A 232 15.76 5.79 6.23
N LEU A 233 14.52 5.48 6.62
CA LEU A 233 14.08 4.09 6.80
C LEU A 233 14.10 3.34 5.46
N GLN A 234 13.53 3.94 4.41
CA GLN A 234 13.55 3.35 3.07
C GLN A 234 14.97 3.10 2.56
N LYS A 235 15.89 4.03 2.80
CA LYS A 235 17.29 3.89 2.40
C LYS A 235 17.97 2.73 3.13
N ALA A 236 17.64 2.49 4.40
CA ALA A 236 18.13 1.34 5.16
C ALA A 236 17.54 0.01 4.64
N LEU A 237 16.27 -0.01 4.23
CA LEU A 237 15.60 -1.20 3.71
C LEU A 237 15.90 -1.48 2.23
N MET A 238 16.46 -0.52 1.49
CA MET A 238 16.68 -0.61 0.04
C MET A 238 17.37 -1.90 -0.44
N PRO A 239 18.42 -2.44 0.23
CA PRO A 239 19.02 -3.71 -0.21
C PRO A 239 18.03 -4.88 -0.18
N MET A 240 17.19 -4.94 0.86
CA MET A 240 16.15 -5.95 1.01
C MET A 240 15.07 -5.79 -0.08
N LEU A 241 14.63 -4.55 -0.34
CA LEU A 241 13.63 -4.26 -1.38
C LEU A 241 14.14 -4.64 -2.78
N LEU A 242 15.39 -4.29 -3.12
CA LEU A 242 15.99 -4.65 -4.40
C LEU A 242 16.08 -6.18 -4.58
N GLN A 243 16.38 -6.91 -3.49
CA GLN A 243 16.42 -8.37 -3.52
C GLN A 243 15.02 -8.97 -3.66
N GLY A 244 14.02 -8.46 -2.94
CA GLY A 244 12.63 -8.89 -3.03
C GLY A 244 12.03 -8.66 -4.43
N GLN A 245 12.26 -7.48 -5.01
CA GLN A 245 11.87 -7.20 -6.39
C GLN A 245 12.58 -8.13 -7.38
N ALA A 246 13.87 -8.41 -7.17
CA ALA A 246 14.59 -9.34 -8.03
C ALA A 246 14.03 -10.77 -7.96
N ARG A 247 13.66 -11.24 -6.76
CA ARG A 247 12.98 -12.53 -6.57
C ARG A 247 11.69 -12.59 -7.40
N LEU A 248 10.85 -11.56 -7.31
CA LEU A 248 9.59 -11.48 -8.07
C LEU A 248 9.82 -11.49 -9.59
N VAL A 249 10.81 -10.76 -10.09
CA VAL A 249 11.10 -10.69 -11.53
C VAL A 249 11.74 -11.98 -12.05
N GLU A 250 12.78 -12.48 -11.39
CA GLU A 250 13.59 -13.60 -11.88
C GLU A 250 12.93 -14.97 -11.64
N GLU A 251 12.28 -15.17 -10.49
CA GLU A 251 11.71 -16.47 -10.10
C GLU A 251 10.25 -16.59 -10.51
N TYR A 252 9.49 -15.51 -10.41
CA TYR A 252 8.04 -15.50 -10.64
C TYR A 252 7.63 -14.79 -11.94
N GLN A 253 8.59 -14.36 -12.76
CA GLN A 253 8.33 -13.67 -14.04
C GLN A 253 7.49 -12.39 -13.86
N GLY A 254 7.68 -11.71 -12.73
CA GLY A 254 7.00 -10.47 -12.38
C GLY A 254 7.29 -9.34 -13.37
N LYS A 255 6.24 -8.61 -13.75
CA LYS A 255 6.29 -7.47 -14.67
C LYS A 255 6.04 -6.19 -13.87
N ARG A 256 7.10 -5.40 -13.69
CA ARG A 256 7.01 -4.09 -13.04
C ARG A 256 6.35 -3.07 -13.97
N ALA A 257 5.51 -2.20 -13.42
CA ALA A 257 4.86 -1.12 -14.16
C ALA A 257 4.78 0.16 -13.32
N LYS A 258 4.86 1.32 -14.01
CA LYS A 258 4.59 2.64 -13.42
C LYS A 258 3.22 3.12 -13.81
N LEU A 259 2.38 3.38 -12.81
CA LEU A 259 1.04 3.91 -13.01
C LEU A 259 1.00 5.39 -12.64
N LEU A 260 0.35 6.23 -13.46
CA LEU A 260 0.15 7.65 -13.14
C LEU A 260 -1.28 7.86 -12.61
N ALA A 261 -1.38 8.16 -11.32
CA ALA A 261 -2.64 8.44 -10.63
C ALA A 261 -3.19 9.83 -10.98
N CYS A 262 -4.47 10.07 -10.68
CA CYS A 262 -5.17 11.30 -11.05
C CYS A 262 -4.66 12.57 -10.36
N ASP A 263 -3.92 12.43 -9.26
CA ASP A 263 -3.25 13.52 -8.54
C ASP A 263 -1.79 13.75 -9.01
N GLY A 264 -1.38 13.06 -10.08
CA GLY A 264 -0.04 13.16 -10.65
C GLY A 264 1.01 12.32 -9.94
N ASN A 265 0.65 11.52 -8.93
CA ASN A 265 1.58 10.59 -8.31
C ASN A 265 1.88 9.40 -9.22
N GLU A 266 3.15 9.03 -9.30
CA GLU A 266 3.63 7.82 -9.96
C GLU A 266 3.65 6.68 -8.94
N ILE A 267 2.92 5.61 -9.22
CA ILE A 267 2.77 4.43 -8.34
C ILE A 267 3.56 3.26 -8.93
N ASP A 268 4.43 2.69 -8.11
CA ASP A 268 5.25 1.52 -8.45
C ASP A 268 4.49 0.23 -8.17
N THR A 269 4.38 -0.61 -9.18
CA THR A 269 3.60 -1.85 -9.14
C THR A 269 4.36 -3.02 -9.75
N ILE A 270 3.99 -4.23 -9.35
CA ILE A 270 4.48 -5.47 -9.97
C ILE A 270 3.32 -6.45 -10.15
N PHE A 271 3.24 -7.03 -11.34
CA PHE A 271 2.24 -8.02 -11.69
C PHE A 271 2.89 -9.38 -11.94
N VAL A 272 2.38 -10.42 -11.28
CA VAL A 272 2.74 -11.82 -11.54
C VAL A 272 1.52 -12.54 -12.13
N ASP A 273 1.66 -13.00 -13.37
CA ASP A 273 0.60 -13.68 -14.11
C ASP A 273 0.66 -15.18 -13.90
N ARG A 274 -0.37 -15.76 -13.27
CA ARG A 274 -0.49 -17.19 -13.02
C ARG A 274 -1.53 -17.89 -13.90
N ARG A 275 -2.18 -17.19 -14.85
CA ARG A 275 -3.24 -17.77 -15.70
C ARG A 275 -2.79 -19.00 -16.50
N ASN A 276 -1.51 -19.08 -16.84
CA ASN A 276 -0.92 -20.17 -17.63
C ASN A 276 -0.21 -21.25 -16.78
N PHE A 277 -0.35 -21.21 -15.45
CA PHE A 277 0.28 -22.18 -14.55
C PHE A 277 -0.75 -23.20 -14.03
N GLU A 278 -0.27 -24.40 -13.71
CA GLU A 278 -1.08 -25.46 -13.09
C GLU A 278 -1.50 -25.01 -11.68
N GLY A 279 -2.81 -25.06 -11.34
CA GLY A 279 -3.29 -24.67 -10.01
C GLY A 279 -4.68 -24.00 -9.94
N GLY A 280 -5.34 -23.70 -11.07
CA GLY A 280 -6.72 -23.20 -11.14
C GLY A 280 -6.95 -21.75 -10.66
N ASN A 281 -6.27 -21.33 -9.59
CA ASN A 281 -6.41 -20.03 -8.94
C ASN A 281 -5.87 -18.86 -9.75
N GLY A 282 -4.99 -19.11 -10.73
CA GLY A 282 -4.35 -18.06 -11.53
C GLY A 282 -5.31 -17.22 -12.38
N SER A 283 -6.54 -17.69 -12.59
CA SER A 283 -7.63 -16.94 -13.24
C SER A 283 -8.10 -15.74 -12.42
N LYS A 284 -7.92 -15.77 -11.10
CA LYS A 284 -8.23 -14.67 -10.19
C LYS A 284 -6.99 -13.82 -9.91
N LEU A 285 -7.20 -12.52 -9.76
CA LEU A 285 -6.18 -11.54 -9.38
C LEU A 285 -6.34 -11.15 -7.92
N VAL A 286 -5.28 -11.28 -7.12
CA VAL A 286 -5.21 -10.70 -5.79
C VAL A 286 -4.43 -9.38 -5.86
N ILE A 287 -5.08 -8.27 -5.52
CA ILE A 287 -4.43 -6.97 -5.32
C ILE A 287 -4.04 -6.86 -3.85
N CYS A 288 -2.74 -6.70 -3.57
CA CYS A 288 -2.21 -6.66 -2.21
C CYS A 288 -2.03 -5.21 -1.72
N CYS A 289 -2.73 -4.85 -0.64
CA CYS A 289 -2.60 -3.57 0.07
C CYS A 289 -1.75 -3.75 1.33
N GLU A 290 -0.55 -3.19 1.30
CA GLU A 290 0.48 -3.37 2.34
C GLU A 290 0.20 -2.60 3.65
N GLY A 291 1.00 -2.92 4.67
CA GLY A 291 0.99 -2.25 5.96
C GLY A 291 1.78 -0.92 5.99
N ASN A 292 1.83 -0.28 7.15
CA ASN A 292 2.40 1.07 7.30
C ASN A 292 3.93 1.20 7.12
N ALA A 293 4.63 0.07 7.17
CA ALA A 293 6.02 -0.13 6.76
C ALA A 293 6.15 -1.35 5.82
N GLY A 294 5.04 -1.77 5.21
CA GLY A 294 5.01 -2.84 4.23
C GLY A 294 5.38 -2.31 2.84
N PHE A 295 6.00 -3.20 2.06
CA PHE A 295 6.41 -2.94 0.69
C PHE A 295 6.09 -4.18 -0.13
N TYR A 296 5.56 -4.02 -1.35
CA TYR A 296 5.15 -5.17 -2.15
C TYR A 296 6.31 -6.14 -2.42
N GLU A 297 7.56 -5.64 -2.40
CA GLU A 297 8.76 -6.42 -2.66
C GLU A 297 8.98 -7.54 -1.63
N VAL A 298 8.48 -7.38 -0.40
CA VAL A 298 8.76 -8.26 0.74
C VAL A 298 7.56 -8.52 1.65
N GLY A 299 6.40 -7.95 1.33
CA GLY A 299 5.20 -7.99 2.14
C GLY A 299 4.17 -9.03 1.70
N CYS A 300 2.91 -8.61 1.70
CA CYS A 300 1.71 -9.43 1.49
C CYS A 300 1.60 -10.10 0.11
N VAL A 301 2.45 -9.76 -0.86
CA VAL A 301 2.46 -10.38 -2.19
C VAL A 301 2.77 -11.88 -2.14
N SER A 302 3.61 -12.33 -1.21
CA SER A 302 4.06 -13.73 -1.13
C SER A 302 2.92 -14.71 -0.85
N THR A 303 2.04 -14.38 0.10
CA THR A 303 0.94 -15.24 0.55
C THR A 303 0.00 -15.70 -0.56
N PRO A 304 -0.67 -14.81 -1.33
CA PRO A 304 -1.53 -15.23 -2.44
C PRO A 304 -0.74 -15.83 -3.61
N LEU A 305 0.52 -15.42 -3.79
CA LEU A 305 1.37 -15.95 -4.85
C LEU A 305 1.75 -17.42 -4.61
N GLU A 306 2.02 -17.78 -3.36
CA GLU A 306 2.25 -19.15 -2.91
C GLU A 306 0.94 -19.97 -2.91
N ALA A 307 -0.21 -19.34 -2.69
CA ALA A 307 -1.54 -19.94 -2.86
C ALA A 307 -1.98 -20.10 -4.35
N GLY A 308 -1.11 -19.74 -5.30
CA GLY A 308 -1.31 -19.99 -6.73
C GLY A 308 -2.12 -18.94 -7.50
N TYR A 309 -2.43 -17.79 -6.90
CA TYR A 309 -3.17 -16.70 -7.55
C TYR A 309 -2.27 -15.86 -8.45
N SER A 310 -2.87 -15.19 -9.45
CA SER A 310 -2.21 -14.03 -10.06
C SER A 310 -2.18 -12.90 -9.03
N VAL A 311 -1.10 -12.11 -8.97
CA VAL A 311 -0.93 -11.08 -7.94
C VAL A 311 -0.53 -9.75 -8.54
N LEU A 312 -1.13 -8.66 -8.05
CA LEU A 312 -0.73 -7.28 -8.31
C LEU A 312 -0.32 -6.63 -6.99
N GLY A 313 0.98 -6.47 -6.80
CA GLY A 313 1.57 -5.71 -5.70
C GLY A 313 1.76 -4.26 -6.09
N TRP A 314 1.60 -3.34 -5.13
CA TRP A 314 1.82 -1.91 -5.34
C TRP A 314 2.34 -1.25 -4.06
N ASN A 315 3.10 -0.17 -4.21
CA ASN A 315 3.63 0.59 -3.09
C ASN A 315 2.82 1.87 -2.85
N HIS A 316 2.49 2.13 -1.58
CA HIS A 316 1.83 3.36 -1.14
C HIS A 316 2.49 4.63 -1.69
N PRO A 317 1.76 5.73 -1.93
CA PRO A 317 2.35 7.04 -2.18
C PRO A 317 3.50 7.39 -1.22
N GLY A 318 4.68 7.65 -1.78
CA GLY A 318 5.89 7.97 -1.05
C GLY A 318 6.71 6.77 -0.53
N PHE A 319 6.32 5.53 -0.88
CA PHE A 319 7.06 4.31 -0.54
C PHE A 319 7.91 3.82 -1.71
N ALA A 320 9.18 3.52 -1.44
CA ALA A 320 10.15 2.98 -2.38
C ALA A 320 10.17 3.74 -3.71
N GLY A 321 9.65 3.13 -4.79
CA GLY A 321 9.54 3.76 -6.09
C GLY A 321 8.46 4.83 -6.17
N SER A 322 7.35 4.67 -5.46
CA SER A 322 6.17 5.54 -5.58
C SER A 322 6.44 6.97 -5.11
N THR A 323 5.91 7.95 -5.84
CA THR A 323 6.00 9.37 -5.48
C THR A 323 4.84 9.80 -4.56
N GLY A 324 4.87 11.04 -4.09
CA GLY A 324 3.79 11.60 -3.28
C GLY A 324 3.96 11.32 -1.79
N VAL A 325 2.84 11.36 -1.08
CA VAL A 325 2.77 11.17 0.38
C VAL A 325 1.48 10.41 0.75
N PRO A 326 1.49 9.58 1.80
CA PRO A 326 0.38 8.68 2.11
C PRO A 326 -0.68 9.40 2.96
N PHE A 327 -1.39 10.37 2.37
CA PHE A 327 -2.66 10.83 2.94
C PHE A 327 -3.81 9.97 2.44
N PRO A 328 -4.94 9.89 3.17
CA PRO A 328 -6.10 9.10 2.77
C PRO A 328 -6.54 9.33 1.31
N GLN A 329 -6.49 10.58 0.83
CA GLN A 329 -6.83 10.92 -0.55
C GLN A 329 -5.84 10.35 -1.56
N ASN A 330 -4.54 10.41 -1.27
CA ASN A 330 -3.50 9.88 -2.15
C ASN A 330 -3.54 8.35 -2.20
N GLU A 331 -3.81 7.69 -1.06
CA GLU A 331 -4.05 6.24 -0.98
C GLU A 331 -5.19 5.79 -1.89
N ALA A 332 -6.34 6.48 -1.80
CA ALA A 332 -7.50 6.20 -2.65
C ALA A 332 -7.21 6.47 -4.15
N ASN A 333 -6.53 7.58 -4.47
CA ASN A 333 -6.14 7.88 -5.86
C ASN A 333 -5.17 6.83 -6.43
N ALA A 334 -4.24 6.31 -5.61
CA ALA A 334 -3.32 5.26 -6.01
C ALA A 334 -4.06 3.94 -6.26
N MET A 335 -4.97 3.56 -5.37
CA MET A 335 -5.77 2.35 -5.53
C MET A 335 -6.70 2.40 -6.74
N ASP A 336 -7.27 3.57 -7.03
CA ASP A 336 -8.09 3.81 -8.23
C ASP A 336 -7.35 3.44 -9.52
N VAL A 337 -6.11 3.94 -9.68
CA VAL A 337 -5.33 3.64 -10.89
C VAL A 337 -4.84 2.19 -10.91
N VAL A 338 -4.59 1.56 -9.75
CA VAL A 338 -4.22 0.14 -9.63
C VAL A 338 -5.37 -0.76 -10.11
N ILE A 339 -6.61 -0.50 -9.69
CA ILE A 339 -7.80 -1.24 -10.14
C ILE A 339 -8.04 -1.04 -11.63
N GLN A 340 -7.96 0.20 -12.12
CA GLN A 340 -8.10 0.48 -13.55
C GLN A 340 -7.02 -0.23 -14.38
N TYR A 341 -5.77 -0.26 -13.91
CA TYR A 341 -4.70 -1.01 -14.57
C TYR A 341 -5.01 -2.51 -14.65
N ALA A 342 -5.50 -3.10 -13.54
CA ALA A 342 -5.92 -4.49 -13.51
C ALA A 342 -7.01 -4.82 -14.53
N MET A 343 -8.00 -3.95 -14.68
CA MET A 343 -9.10 -4.15 -15.61
C MET A 343 -8.70 -3.92 -17.06
N TYR A 344 -8.13 -2.76 -17.36
CA TYR A 344 -7.98 -2.28 -18.73
C TYR A 344 -6.67 -2.69 -19.40
N ARG A 345 -5.63 -3.03 -18.62
CA ARG A 345 -4.32 -3.45 -19.16
C ARG A 345 -4.01 -4.91 -18.86
N LEU A 346 -4.37 -5.40 -17.67
CA LEU A 346 -4.14 -6.81 -17.31
C LEU A 346 -5.31 -7.74 -17.72
N ASN A 347 -6.44 -7.16 -18.12
CA ASN A 347 -7.64 -7.84 -18.61
C ASN A 347 -8.27 -8.81 -17.58
N PHE A 348 -8.32 -8.41 -16.30
CA PHE A 348 -9.13 -9.09 -15.29
C PHE A 348 -10.51 -8.44 -15.20
N LYS A 349 -11.57 -9.26 -15.10
CA LYS A 349 -12.91 -8.75 -14.80
C LYS A 349 -12.99 -8.39 -13.32
N MET A 350 -13.88 -7.47 -12.96
CA MET A 350 -14.04 -7.06 -11.55
C MET A 350 -14.40 -8.25 -10.65
N GLN A 351 -15.21 -9.18 -11.16
CA GLN A 351 -15.63 -10.41 -10.47
C GLN A 351 -14.51 -11.46 -10.30
N ASP A 352 -13.35 -11.23 -10.92
CA ASP A 352 -12.15 -12.07 -10.79
C ASP A 352 -11.07 -11.39 -9.90
N ILE A 353 -11.35 -10.18 -9.38
CA ILE A 353 -10.43 -9.42 -8.53
C ILE A 353 -10.77 -9.65 -7.06
N ILE A 354 -9.76 -10.00 -6.27
CA ILE A 354 -9.78 -10.11 -4.81
C ILE A 354 -8.89 -8.99 -4.28
N VAL A 355 -9.33 -8.30 -3.24
CA VAL A 355 -8.47 -7.34 -2.53
C VAL A 355 -8.02 -7.97 -1.21
N TYR A 356 -6.73 -8.11 -1.03
CA TYR A 356 -6.11 -8.59 0.20
C TYR A 356 -5.37 -7.44 0.86
N ALA A 357 -5.62 -7.21 2.14
CA ALA A 357 -4.98 -6.13 2.86
C ALA A 357 -4.45 -6.57 4.22
N TRP A 358 -3.31 -6.00 4.60
CA TRP A 358 -2.75 -6.17 5.93
C TRP A 358 -2.75 -4.83 6.67
N SER A 359 -3.18 -4.85 7.94
CA SER A 359 -3.07 -3.70 8.83
C SER A 359 -3.70 -2.44 8.24
N ILE A 360 -2.95 -1.32 8.21
CA ILE A 360 -3.40 -0.04 7.67
C ILE A 360 -3.87 -0.11 6.21
N GLY A 361 -3.38 -1.07 5.42
CA GLY A 361 -3.83 -1.31 4.05
C GLY A 361 -5.33 -1.60 3.96
N GLY A 362 -5.95 -2.00 5.08
CA GLY A 362 -7.39 -2.18 5.20
C GLY A 362 -8.20 -0.93 4.86
N PHE A 363 -7.68 0.27 5.10
CA PHE A 363 -8.33 1.51 4.63
C PHE A 363 -8.45 1.53 3.12
N THR A 364 -7.34 1.31 2.43
CA THR A 364 -7.28 1.38 0.97
C THR A 364 -8.12 0.26 0.33
N ALA A 365 -8.13 -0.92 0.94
CA ALA A 365 -8.93 -2.05 0.47
C ALA A 365 -10.44 -1.89 0.71
N THR A 366 -10.85 -1.39 1.88
CA THR A 366 -12.27 -1.11 2.13
C THR A 366 -12.78 0.03 1.24
N TRP A 367 -11.95 1.03 0.95
CA TRP A 367 -12.27 2.08 -0.02
C TRP A 367 -12.47 1.51 -1.43
N ALA A 368 -11.59 0.61 -1.87
CA ALA A 368 -11.68 -0.07 -3.16
C ALA A 368 -13.00 -0.83 -3.29
N CYS A 369 -13.30 -1.73 -2.34
CA CYS A 369 -14.51 -2.54 -2.37
C CYS A 369 -15.80 -1.70 -2.25
N MET A 370 -15.77 -0.58 -1.53
CA MET A 370 -16.90 0.36 -1.49
C MET A 370 -17.12 1.04 -2.85
N SER A 371 -16.05 1.42 -3.53
CA SER A 371 -16.10 2.21 -4.76
C SER A 371 -16.27 1.34 -6.02
N TYR A 372 -15.87 0.07 -5.93
CA TYR A 372 -15.93 -0.96 -6.97
C TYR A 372 -16.70 -2.18 -6.41
N PRO A 373 -18.04 -2.09 -6.32
CA PRO A 373 -18.86 -3.08 -5.61
C PRO A 373 -18.87 -4.47 -6.24
N ASP A 374 -18.51 -4.60 -7.52
CA ASP A 374 -18.46 -5.89 -8.23
C ASP A 374 -17.14 -6.67 -8.01
N ILE A 375 -16.26 -6.17 -7.13
CA ILE A 375 -15.05 -6.90 -6.69
C ILE A 375 -15.48 -8.25 -6.09
N SER A 376 -14.72 -9.31 -6.39
CA SER A 376 -15.08 -10.69 -6.02
C SER A 376 -15.11 -10.93 -4.52
N ALA A 377 -14.12 -10.41 -3.79
CA ALA A 377 -13.91 -10.72 -2.38
C ALA A 377 -12.94 -9.72 -1.73
N LEU A 378 -13.11 -9.55 -0.42
CA LEU A 378 -12.23 -8.78 0.45
C LEU A 378 -11.67 -9.67 1.56
N VAL A 379 -10.35 -9.69 1.71
CA VAL A 379 -9.65 -10.37 2.81
C VAL A 379 -8.86 -9.33 3.59
N LEU A 380 -9.17 -9.17 4.89
CA LEU A 380 -8.52 -8.23 5.79
C LEU A 380 -7.76 -8.99 6.88
N ASP A 381 -6.44 -8.94 6.85
CA ASP A 381 -5.56 -9.53 7.86
C ASP A 381 -5.04 -8.46 8.82
N ALA A 382 -5.24 -8.67 10.13
CA ALA A 382 -4.76 -7.77 11.17
C ALA A 382 -5.21 -6.31 10.97
N SER A 383 -6.41 -6.10 10.43
CA SER A 383 -6.96 -4.77 10.19
C SER A 383 -7.78 -4.26 11.39
N PHE A 384 -8.25 -3.03 11.29
CA PHE A 384 -8.98 -2.32 12.34
C PHE A 384 -10.18 -1.57 11.76
N ASP A 385 -11.08 -1.14 12.64
CA ASP A 385 -12.29 -0.39 12.31
C ASP A 385 -12.08 1.11 12.17
N ASP A 386 -11.30 1.70 13.09
CA ASP A 386 -11.09 3.14 13.22
C ASP A 386 -9.67 3.47 13.72
N LEU A 387 -9.04 4.51 13.17
CA LEU A 387 -7.68 4.88 13.55
C LEU A 387 -7.57 5.56 14.94
N VAL A 388 -8.62 6.25 15.41
CA VAL A 388 -8.53 7.08 16.62
C VAL A 388 -8.12 6.26 17.86
N PRO A 389 -8.73 5.10 18.17
CA PRO A 389 -8.31 4.29 19.32
C PRO A 389 -6.82 3.90 19.27
N LEU A 390 -6.33 3.51 18.09
CA LEU A 390 -4.92 3.12 17.89
C LEU A 390 -3.98 4.31 18.05
N ALA A 391 -4.35 5.48 17.52
CA ALA A 391 -3.55 6.70 17.69
C ALA A 391 -3.49 7.13 19.16
N LEU A 392 -4.59 6.99 19.91
CA LEU A 392 -4.64 7.34 21.33
C LEU A 392 -3.86 6.38 22.22
N LYS A 393 -3.74 5.10 21.83
CA LYS A 393 -2.87 4.12 22.51
C LYS A 393 -1.40 4.58 22.52
N VAL A 394 -0.92 5.14 21.41
CA VAL A 394 0.50 5.48 21.23
C VAL A 394 0.83 6.89 21.72
N MET A 395 -0.13 7.80 21.71
CA MET A 395 0.09 9.21 22.02
C MET A 395 -0.15 9.53 23.51
N PRO A 396 0.50 10.56 24.08
CA PRO A 396 0.25 10.97 25.47
C PRO A 396 -1.22 11.37 25.70
N GLU A 397 -1.79 10.94 26.82
CA GLU A 397 -3.20 11.21 27.16
C GLU A 397 -3.53 12.72 27.21
N SER A 398 -2.56 13.55 27.62
CA SER A 398 -2.70 15.02 27.62
C SER A 398 -2.96 15.62 26.23
N TRP A 399 -2.67 14.88 25.16
CA TRP A 399 -2.85 15.31 23.76
C TRP A 399 -4.10 14.71 23.12
N ARG A 400 -4.92 13.95 23.85
CA ARG A 400 -6.11 13.24 23.34
C ARG A 400 -6.98 14.09 22.41
N GLY A 401 -7.33 15.31 22.84
CA GLY A 401 -8.17 16.21 22.06
C GLY A 401 -7.53 16.67 20.74
N LEU A 402 -6.23 16.97 20.76
CA LEU A 402 -5.47 17.36 19.57
C LEU A 402 -5.30 16.19 18.60
N VAL A 403 -4.95 15.01 19.11
CA VAL A 403 -4.79 13.78 18.33
C VAL A 403 -6.09 13.41 17.64
N THR A 404 -7.18 13.33 18.41
CA THR A 404 -8.52 13.01 17.87
C THR A 404 -8.91 13.99 16.76
N ARG A 405 -8.74 15.30 16.99
CA ARG A 405 -9.03 16.33 15.99
C ARG A 405 -8.16 16.19 14.74
N THR A 406 -6.87 15.93 14.91
CA THR A 406 -5.91 15.82 13.82
C THR A 406 -6.21 14.60 12.95
N VAL A 407 -6.41 13.45 13.58
CA VAL A 407 -6.77 12.20 12.92
C VAL A 407 -8.06 12.38 12.13
N ARG A 408 -9.15 12.79 12.79
CA ARG A 408 -10.46 12.97 12.14
C ARG A 408 -10.45 13.96 10.98
N LYS A 409 -9.60 14.98 11.02
CA LYS A 409 -9.57 16.03 9.99
C LYS A 409 -8.66 15.70 8.80
N TYR A 410 -7.49 15.10 9.04
CA TYR A 410 -6.44 14.97 8.02
C TYR A 410 -5.99 13.54 7.75
N LEU A 411 -6.22 12.61 8.70
CA LEU A 411 -5.73 11.23 8.64
C LEU A 411 -6.87 10.24 8.94
N ASN A 412 -8.10 10.56 8.54
CA ASN A 412 -9.27 9.77 8.91
C ASN A 412 -9.29 8.46 8.12
N LEU A 413 -9.00 7.34 8.81
CA LEU A 413 -9.14 6.00 8.27
C LEU A 413 -10.39 5.37 8.90
N ASN A 414 -11.48 5.38 8.14
CA ASN A 414 -12.83 4.94 8.56
C ASN A 414 -13.19 3.59 7.91
N ASN A 415 -12.34 2.59 8.14
CA ASN A 415 -12.42 1.28 7.49
C ASN A 415 -13.78 0.62 7.69
N ALA A 416 -14.35 0.66 8.91
CA ALA A 416 -15.66 0.07 9.19
C ALA A 416 -16.79 0.74 8.39
N GLU A 417 -16.82 2.08 8.30
CA GLU A 417 -17.85 2.80 7.54
C GLU A 417 -17.78 2.48 6.04
N GLN A 418 -16.57 2.30 5.50
CA GLN A 418 -16.36 1.89 4.11
C GLN A 418 -16.74 0.42 3.90
N LEU A 419 -16.35 -0.46 4.83
CA LEU A 419 -16.65 -1.89 4.80
C LEU A 419 -18.17 -2.15 4.79
N CYS A 420 -18.93 -1.43 5.60
CA CYS A 420 -20.39 -1.57 5.70
C CYS A 420 -21.12 -1.25 4.38
N ARG A 421 -20.46 -0.57 3.43
CA ARG A 421 -21.03 -0.26 2.10
C ARG A 421 -20.74 -1.33 1.06
N TYR A 422 -19.81 -2.24 1.34
CA TYR A 422 -19.48 -3.33 0.43
C TYR A 422 -20.43 -4.51 0.61
N GLN A 423 -21.04 -4.93 -0.49
CA GLN A 423 -22.05 -6.00 -0.53
C GLN A 423 -21.43 -7.39 -0.73
N GLY A 424 -20.19 -7.47 -1.20
CA GLY A 424 -19.55 -8.74 -1.54
C GLY A 424 -19.02 -9.53 -0.34
N PRO A 425 -18.40 -10.70 -0.60
CA PRO A 425 -17.85 -11.58 0.44
C PRO A 425 -16.67 -10.95 1.20
N VAL A 426 -16.63 -11.11 2.53
CA VAL A 426 -15.60 -10.54 3.43
C VAL A 426 -15.07 -11.60 4.39
N LEU A 427 -13.74 -11.73 4.48
CA LEU A 427 -13.04 -12.52 5.48
C LEU A 427 -12.13 -11.61 6.30
N LEU A 428 -12.26 -11.68 7.61
CA LEU A 428 -11.39 -11.04 8.58
C LEU A 428 -10.46 -12.09 9.18
N ILE A 429 -9.16 -11.83 9.20
CA ILE A 429 -8.16 -12.65 9.88
C ILE A 429 -7.67 -11.88 11.09
N ARG A 430 -8.01 -12.37 12.28
CA ARG A 430 -7.65 -11.78 13.56
C ARG A 430 -6.44 -12.48 14.12
N ARG A 431 -5.36 -11.73 14.33
CA ARG A 431 -4.15 -12.22 14.99
C ARG A 431 -4.35 -12.22 16.51
N THR A 432 -4.17 -13.38 17.14
CA THR A 432 -4.47 -13.52 18.57
C THR A 432 -3.44 -12.84 19.48
N ASN A 433 -2.19 -12.72 19.03
CA ASN A 433 -1.08 -12.10 19.77
C ASN A 433 -0.69 -10.73 19.18
N ASP A 434 -1.65 -9.99 18.63
CA ASP A 434 -1.39 -8.74 17.92
C ASP A 434 -1.07 -7.58 18.89
N GLU A 435 0.16 -7.10 18.85
CA GLU A 435 0.65 -6.02 19.71
C GLU A 435 0.36 -4.61 19.15
N ILE A 436 -0.06 -4.50 17.89
CA ILE A 436 -0.25 -3.22 17.18
C ILE A 436 -1.72 -2.81 17.17
N ILE A 437 -2.61 -3.74 16.83
CA ILE A 437 -4.05 -3.51 16.61
C ILE A 437 -4.86 -3.64 17.91
N THR A 438 -4.27 -4.19 18.95
CA THR A 438 -4.87 -4.32 20.29
C THR A 438 -4.68 -3.03 21.07
N THR A 439 -5.70 -2.51 21.77
CA THR A 439 -5.66 -1.15 22.35
C THR A 439 -5.24 -1.08 23.82
N THR A 440 -5.23 -2.19 24.54
CA THR A 440 -4.79 -2.28 25.93
C THR A 440 -3.42 -2.98 26.03
N SER A 441 -3.41 -4.28 26.31
CA SER A 441 -2.23 -5.15 26.34
C SER A 441 -2.35 -6.22 25.24
N PRO A 442 -1.23 -6.73 24.67
CA PRO A 442 -1.27 -7.79 23.67
C PRO A 442 -2.04 -9.05 24.11
N ASP A 443 -2.03 -9.35 25.42
CA ASP A 443 -2.75 -10.50 26.01
C ASP A 443 -4.27 -10.28 26.12
N ASP A 444 -4.76 -9.05 25.93
CA ASP A 444 -6.18 -8.71 25.98
C ASP A 444 -6.77 -8.69 24.58
N ILE A 445 -7.04 -9.90 24.07
CA ILE A 445 -7.64 -10.12 22.75
C ILE A 445 -8.97 -9.39 22.56
N SER A 446 -9.69 -9.09 23.65
CA SER A 446 -10.98 -8.40 23.59
C SER A 446 -10.84 -6.97 23.05
N SER A 447 -9.67 -6.35 23.24
CA SER A 447 -9.37 -4.98 22.80
C SER A 447 -8.79 -4.89 21.39
N ASN A 448 -8.67 -6.03 20.68
CA ASN A 448 -8.25 -6.08 19.28
C ASN A 448 -9.29 -5.39 18.39
N ARG A 449 -8.88 -4.35 17.64
CA ARG A 449 -9.81 -3.57 16.79
C ARG A 449 -10.42 -4.35 15.63
N GLY A 450 -9.90 -5.53 15.29
CA GLY A 450 -10.56 -6.47 14.38
C GLY A 450 -11.91 -6.98 14.92
N ASN A 451 -12.08 -7.03 16.24
CA ASN A 451 -13.33 -7.40 16.90
C ASN A 451 -14.43 -6.36 16.61
N ASP A 452 -14.14 -5.08 16.80
CA ASP A 452 -15.06 -3.99 16.48
C ASP A 452 -15.40 -3.97 14.99
N LEU A 453 -14.40 -4.21 14.13
CA LEU A 453 -14.61 -4.28 12.67
C LEU A 453 -15.62 -5.37 12.29
N LEU A 454 -15.50 -6.57 12.89
CA LEU A 454 -16.48 -7.65 12.70
C LEU A 454 -17.88 -7.23 13.19
N LEU A 455 -17.95 -6.64 14.39
CA LEU A 455 -19.23 -6.20 14.96
C LEU A 455 -19.92 -5.19 14.05
N TYR A 456 -19.21 -4.20 13.53
CA TYR A 456 -19.76 -3.23 12.57
C TYR A 456 -20.28 -3.92 11.29
N LEU A 457 -19.50 -4.84 10.73
CA LEU A 457 -19.89 -5.61 9.54
C LEU A 457 -21.20 -6.38 9.78
N LEU A 458 -21.26 -7.17 10.85
CA LEU A 458 -22.43 -7.99 11.16
C LEU A 458 -23.65 -7.12 11.50
N GLN A 459 -23.48 -6.04 12.26
CA GLN A 459 -24.56 -5.12 12.59
C GLN A 459 -25.13 -4.43 11.35
N SER A 460 -24.27 -4.07 10.40
CA SER A 460 -24.70 -3.47 9.15
C SER A 460 -25.40 -4.46 8.21
N ARG A 461 -25.02 -5.74 8.25
CA ARG A 461 -25.56 -6.77 7.34
C ARG A 461 -26.79 -7.48 7.89
N TYR A 462 -26.84 -7.70 9.20
CA TYR A 462 -27.85 -8.52 9.87
C TYR A 462 -28.38 -7.81 11.12
N PRO A 463 -29.00 -6.61 10.99
CA PRO A 463 -29.40 -5.79 12.13
C PRO A 463 -30.34 -6.51 13.10
N ASN A 464 -31.27 -7.34 12.60
CA ASN A 464 -32.24 -8.07 13.42
C ASN A 464 -31.65 -9.33 14.08
N VAL A 465 -30.51 -9.84 13.60
CA VAL A 465 -29.72 -10.90 14.28
C VAL A 465 -28.81 -10.28 15.34
N MET A 466 -28.21 -9.14 15.02
CA MET A 466 -27.25 -8.42 15.86
C MET A 466 -27.92 -7.44 16.83
N THR A 467 -29.04 -7.87 17.44
CA THR A 467 -29.63 -7.17 18.60
C THR A 467 -28.70 -7.21 19.80
N GLU A 468 -29.07 -6.57 20.91
CA GLU A 468 -28.21 -6.48 22.09
C GLU A 468 -27.79 -7.87 22.60
N GLU A 469 -28.67 -8.86 22.52
CA GLU A 469 -28.41 -10.24 22.94
C GLU A 469 -27.44 -10.95 22.00
N GLY A 470 -27.65 -10.86 20.68
CA GLY A 470 -26.75 -11.44 19.67
C GLY A 470 -25.37 -10.79 19.72
N ARG A 471 -25.33 -9.45 19.85
CA ARG A 471 -24.10 -8.69 20.01
C ARG A 471 -23.33 -9.11 21.27
N ARG A 472 -24.02 -9.32 22.39
CA ARG A 472 -23.42 -9.79 23.65
C ARG A 472 -22.83 -11.19 23.49
N ALA A 473 -23.53 -12.11 22.81
CA ALA A 473 -23.03 -13.45 22.53
C ALA A 473 -21.75 -13.40 21.67
N VAL A 474 -21.77 -12.63 20.58
CA VAL A 474 -20.58 -12.45 19.71
C VAL A 474 -19.41 -11.80 20.47
N LYS A 475 -19.66 -10.79 21.31
CA LYS A 475 -18.61 -10.20 22.16
C LYS A 475 -18.00 -11.22 23.13
N MET A 476 -18.82 -12.08 23.72
CA MET A 476 -18.34 -13.14 24.61
C MET A 476 -17.42 -14.11 23.85
N TRP A 477 -17.81 -14.49 22.63
CA TRP A 477 -16.98 -15.31 21.74
C TRP A 477 -15.69 -14.59 21.32
N LEU A 478 -15.74 -13.30 20.99
CA LEU A 478 -14.55 -12.51 20.64
C LEU A 478 -13.58 -12.32 21.81
N SER A 479 -14.04 -12.45 23.06
CA SER A 479 -13.17 -12.44 24.24
C SER A 479 -12.47 -13.78 24.50
N ALA A 480 -12.79 -14.84 23.76
CA ALA A 480 -12.06 -16.10 23.83
C ALA A 480 -10.69 -15.97 23.16
N ALA A 481 -9.65 -16.41 23.86
CA ALA A 481 -8.27 -16.32 23.43
C ALA A 481 -7.78 -17.57 22.69
N THR A 482 -8.42 -18.73 22.91
CA THR A 482 -8.03 -20.01 22.31
C THR A 482 -9.16 -20.65 21.52
N PRO A 483 -8.85 -21.50 20.51
CA PRO A 483 -9.86 -22.24 19.76
C PRO A 483 -10.78 -23.11 20.64
N GLU A 484 -10.27 -23.66 21.74
CA GLU A 484 -11.07 -24.48 22.67
C GLU A 484 -12.09 -23.62 23.42
N GLN A 485 -11.72 -22.40 23.81
CA GLN A 485 -12.64 -21.45 24.42
C GLN A 485 -13.69 -20.98 23.43
N GLU A 486 -13.29 -20.67 22.19
CA GLU A 486 -14.20 -20.33 21.09
C GLU A 486 -15.23 -21.46 20.87
N ALA A 487 -14.76 -22.71 20.77
CA ALA A 487 -15.61 -23.89 20.59
C ALA A 487 -16.54 -24.16 21.78
N SER A 488 -16.05 -23.96 23.01
CA SER A 488 -16.85 -24.10 24.23
C SER A 488 -18.03 -23.12 24.25
N ILE A 489 -17.80 -21.87 23.85
CA ILE A 489 -18.86 -20.85 23.75
C ILE A 489 -19.87 -21.22 22.66
N LEU A 490 -19.41 -21.66 21.48
CA LEU A 490 -20.33 -22.12 20.41
C LEU A 490 -21.20 -23.29 20.89
N SER A 491 -20.63 -24.25 21.61
CA SER A 491 -21.36 -25.37 22.20
C SER A 491 -22.34 -24.91 23.29
N GLN A 492 -21.98 -23.92 24.12
CA GLN A 492 -22.84 -23.39 25.17
C GLN A 492 -24.12 -22.76 24.62
N TYR A 493 -24.03 -22.06 23.48
CA TYR A 493 -25.18 -21.48 22.80
C TYR A 493 -25.90 -22.46 21.86
N GLY A 494 -25.41 -23.70 21.74
CA GLY A 494 -26.02 -24.74 20.93
C GLY A 494 -26.04 -24.40 19.44
N VAL A 495 -24.97 -23.80 18.91
CA VAL A 495 -24.90 -23.37 17.49
C VAL A 495 -24.97 -24.58 16.56
N GLU A 496 -26.11 -24.78 15.91
CA GLU A 496 -26.29 -25.82 14.89
C GLU A 496 -26.02 -25.25 13.48
N GLU A 497 -24.91 -25.68 12.87
CA GLU A 497 -24.48 -25.15 11.56
C GLU A 497 -25.51 -25.40 10.44
N ASP A 498 -26.05 -26.61 10.36
CA ASP A 498 -27.01 -26.99 9.29
C ASP A 498 -28.30 -26.16 9.38
N TRP A 499 -28.79 -25.93 10.60
CA TRP A 499 -29.95 -25.05 10.83
C TRP A 499 -29.63 -23.61 10.42
N CYS A 500 -28.48 -23.06 10.82
CA CYS A 500 -28.07 -21.70 10.45
C CYS A 500 -27.97 -21.53 8.92
N VAL A 501 -27.36 -22.49 8.22
CA VAL A 501 -27.28 -22.51 6.74
C VAL A 501 -28.67 -22.53 6.14
N SER A 502 -29.54 -23.42 6.60
CA SER A 502 -30.91 -23.55 6.09
C SER A 502 -31.70 -22.26 6.24
N VAL A 503 -31.60 -21.58 7.39
CA VAL A 503 -32.28 -20.30 7.65
C VAL A 503 -31.79 -19.23 6.66
N LEU A 504 -30.48 -19.09 6.48
CA LEU A 504 -29.90 -18.06 5.61
C LEU A 504 -30.18 -18.33 4.13
N GLN A 505 -30.13 -19.59 3.70
CA GLN A 505 -30.45 -19.97 2.32
C GLN A 505 -31.93 -19.76 2.00
N SER A 506 -32.82 -20.13 2.92
CA SER A 506 -34.26 -19.89 2.78
C SER A 506 -34.55 -18.39 2.68
N TYR A 507 -33.96 -17.58 3.57
CA TYR A 507 -34.11 -16.13 3.52
C TYR A 507 -33.61 -15.54 2.19
N LYS A 508 -32.43 -15.96 1.72
CA LYS A 508 -31.83 -15.50 0.45
C LYS A 508 -32.65 -15.91 -0.77
N ALA A 509 -33.34 -17.05 -0.73
CA ALA A 509 -34.19 -17.51 -1.83
C ALA A 509 -35.46 -16.65 -1.96
N GLU A 510 -35.98 -16.14 -0.86
CA GLU A 510 -37.22 -15.37 -0.79
C GLU A 510 -37.00 -13.85 -0.86
N ASN A 511 -35.79 -13.37 -0.57
CA ASN A 511 -35.47 -11.95 -0.43
C ASN A 511 -34.32 -11.51 -1.35
N SER A 512 -34.04 -10.21 -1.37
CA SER A 512 -32.88 -9.66 -2.09
C SER A 512 -31.57 -10.19 -1.51
N ALA A 513 -30.60 -10.47 -2.38
CA ALA A 513 -29.24 -10.82 -1.96
C ALA A 513 -28.45 -9.62 -1.38
N LEU A 514 -28.98 -8.39 -1.50
CA LEU A 514 -28.33 -7.18 -0.99
C LEU A 514 -28.60 -6.99 0.50
N PHE A 515 -27.57 -6.58 1.24
CA PHE A 515 -27.66 -6.19 2.64
C PHE A 515 -28.23 -4.77 2.80
N PRO A 516 -28.90 -4.46 3.94
CA PRO A 516 -29.11 -5.31 5.11
C PRO A 516 -30.19 -6.38 4.92
N TRP A 517 -30.02 -7.53 5.57
CA TRP A 517 -31.02 -8.59 5.66
C TRP A 517 -31.83 -8.45 6.96
N SER A 518 -33.15 -8.53 6.84
CA SER A 518 -34.08 -8.50 7.98
C SER A 518 -34.24 -9.85 8.68
N VAL A 519 -33.47 -10.87 8.29
CA VAL A 519 -33.43 -12.17 8.97
C VAL A 519 -33.22 -11.97 10.48
N GLY A 520 -33.96 -12.70 11.30
CA GLY A 520 -33.96 -12.52 12.76
C GLY A 520 -35.18 -11.81 13.35
N GLU A 521 -36.01 -11.14 12.54
CA GLU A 521 -37.13 -10.34 13.04
C GLU A 521 -38.16 -11.15 13.84
N GLU A 522 -38.51 -12.34 13.36
CA GLU A 522 -39.47 -13.25 14.00
C GLU A 522 -38.81 -14.37 14.81
N MET A 523 -37.48 -14.33 14.97
CA MET A 523 -36.72 -15.37 15.65
C MET A 523 -36.70 -15.18 17.16
N SER A 524 -36.66 -16.30 17.90
CA SER A 524 -36.42 -16.25 19.35
C SER A 524 -35.05 -15.64 19.68
N VAL A 525 -34.85 -15.27 20.94
CA VAL A 525 -33.55 -14.74 21.40
C VAL A 525 -32.44 -15.76 21.17
N GLU A 526 -32.70 -17.03 21.46
CA GLU A 526 -31.78 -18.15 21.31
C GLU A 526 -31.41 -18.35 19.83
N GLY A 527 -32.41 -18.33 18.94
CA GLY A 527 -32.17 -18.45 17.50
C GLY A 527 -31.31 -17.31 16.95
N ARG A 528 -31.55 -16.06 17.40
CA ARG A 528 -30.70 -14.92 17.01
C ARG A 528 -29.28 -15.04 17.53
N GLN A 529 -29.09 -15.51 18.77
CA GLN A 529 -27.75 -15.73 19.34
C GLN A 529 -26.97 -16.80 18.57
N GLN A 530 -27.61 -17.92 18.24
CA GLN A 530 -26.99 -18.98 17.43
C GLN A 530 -26.56 -18.45 16.07
N LEU A 531 -27.46 -17.77 15.37
CA LEU A 531 -27.20 -17.23 14.05
C LEU A 531 -26.11 -16.14 14.07
N ALA A 532 -26.09 -15.28 15.11
CA ALA A 532 -25.06 -14.27 15.29
C ALA A 532 -23.65 -14.89 15.45
N LEU A 533 -23.54 -15.93 16.28
CA LEU A 533 -22.29 -16.65 16.51
C LEU A 533 -21.83 -17.41 15.27
N TYR A 534 -22.76 -18.07 14.56
CA TYR A 534 -22.47 -18.72 13.29
C TYR A 534 -21.90 -17.74 12.26
N LEU A 535 -22.56 -16.59 12.07
CA LEU A 535 -22.11 -15.56 11.15
C LEU A 535 -20.74 -14.97 11.55
N ALA A 536 -20.50 -14.79 12.85
CA ALA A 536 -19.20 -14.36 13.36
C ALA A 536 -18.08 -15.35 12.98
N GLN A 537 -18.32 -16.66 13.17
CA GLN A 537 -17.38 -17.72 12.83
C GLN A 537 -17.10 -17.81 11.31
N LYS A 538 -18.10 -17.52 10.45
CA LYS A 538 -17.90 -17.54 9.00
C LYS A 538 -17.16 -16.31 8.46
N HIS A 539 -17.27 -15.16 9.14
CA HIS A 539 -16.64 -13.91 8.71
C HIS A 539 -15.29 -13.62 9.37
N LEU A 540 -14.96 -14.23 10.51
CA LEU A 540 -13.70 -14.02 11.22
C LEU A 540 -13.00 -15.35 11.52
N ARG A 541 -11.69 -15.41 11.20
CA ARG A 541 -10.81 -16.51 11.59
C ARG A 541 -9.70 -16.00 12.50
N SER A 542 -9.52 -16.66 13.64
CA SER A 542 -8.38 -16.43 14.52
C SER A 542 -7.13 -17.11 13.94
N PHE A 543 -6.00 -16.40 13.94
CA PHE A 543 -4.69 -16.91 13.52
C PHE A 543 -3.66 -16.64 14.62
N GLU A 544 -3.01 -17.69 15.11
CA GLU A 544 -2.05 -17.58 16.21
C GLU A 544 -0.71 -17.01 15.73
N ALA A 545 -0.57 -15.69 15.84
CA ALA A 545 0.63 -14.98 15.43
C ALA A 545 0.69 -13.56 16.01
N THR A 546 1.89 -12.97 16.01
CA THR A 546 2.08 -11.53 16.24
C THR A 546 1.79 -10.73 14.98
N HIS A 547 1.75 -9.40 15.09
CA HIS A 547 1.28 -8.53 13.99
C HIS A 547 2.09 -8.69 12.69
N CYS A 548 3.41 -8.82 12.80
CA CYS A 548 4.34 -8.83 11.67
C CYS A 548 4.72 -10.22 11.16
N THR A 549 4.18 -11.30 11.73
CA THR A 549 4.42 -12.66 11.21
C THR A 549 3.79 -12.82 9.82
N PRO A 550 4.50 -13.25 8.78
CA PRO A 550 3.88 -13.47 7.46
C PRO A 550 2.71 -14.46 7.53
N LEU A 551 1.60 -14.14 6.86
CA LEU A 551 0.46 -15.05 6.76
C LEU A 551 0.83 -16.19 5.79
N PRO A 552 0.76 -17.48 6.19
CA PRO A 552 1.07 -18.58 5.30
C PRO A 552 -0.02 -18.73 4.22
N ALA A 553 0.35 -19.24 3.05
CA ALA A 553 -0.58 -19.51 1.95
C ALA A 553 -1.76 -20.40 2.36
N SER A 554 -1.54 -21.35 3.28
CA SER A 554 -2.58 -22.23 3.82
C SER A 554 -3.68 -21.52 4.61
N ALA A 555 -3.40 -20.32 5.13
CA ALA A 555 -4.37 -19.50 5.86
C ALA A 555 -5.09 -18.47 4.96
N PHE A 556 -4.69 -18.34 3.69
CA PHE A 556 -5.34 -17.47 2.73
C PHE A 556 -6.53 -18.19 2.08
N HIS A 557 -7.74 -17.87 2.56
CA HIS A 557 -8.97 -18.49 2.08
C HIS A 557 -9.88 -17.48 1.40
N MET A 558 -10.66 -17.96 0.43
CA MET A 558 -11.77 -17.19 -0.10
C MET A 558 -12.81 -16.97 1.01
N PRO A 559 -13.39 -15.76 1.12
CA PRO A 559 -14.46 -15.53 2.07
C PRO A 559 -15.68 -16.41 1.82
N TRP A 560 -16.40 -16.71 2.90
CA TRP A 560 -17.62 -17.50 2.85
C TRP A 560 -18.78 -16.74 2.18
N THR A 561 -19.66 -17.49 1.52
CA THR A 561 -20.89 -17.02 0.90
C THR A 561 -22.04 -17.99 1.21
N VAL A 562 -23.22 -17.44 1.52
CA VAL A 562 -24.48 -18.18 1.75
C VAL A 562 -24.96 -18.88 0.49
#